data_AF-A0A7X3VP61-F1
#
_entry.id   AF-A0A7X3VP61-F1
#
_cell.length_a   1.000
_cell.length_b   1.000
_cell.length_c   1.000
_cell.angle_alpha   90.00
_cell.angle_beta   90.00
_cell.angle_gamma   90.00
#
_symmetry.space_group_name_H-M   'P 1'
#
loop_
_entity.id
_entity.type
_entity.pdbx_description
1 polymer ?
#
loop_
_entity_poly.entity_id
_entity_poly.type
_entity_poly.pdbx_seq_one_letter_code
_entity_poly.pdbx_strand_id
1 'polypeptide(L)' 'MTANHVLVLDNAMLHKTSRTRELIETTGASLLFLPPYSPDYNPIEHDFANIKRYREYHSQSTLDEIIQMYT' A
#
# COMPACT_ATOMS: atom_id res chain seq x y z
N MET A 1 -7.30 9.86 11.13
CA MET A 1 -7.47 8.48 11.60
C MET A 1 -7.88 8.54 13.07
N THR A 2 -8.57 7.55 13.61
CA THR A 2 -8.94 7.51 15.04
C THR A 2 -8.34 6.25 15.67
N ALA A 3 -8.50 6.06 16.98
CA ALA A 3 -8.03 4.86 17.71
C ALA A 3 -8.54 3.51 17.15
N ASN A 4 -9.45 3.52 16.17
CA ASN A 4 -10.00 2.34 15.52
C ASN A 4 -9.34 2.00 14.16
N HIS A 5 -8.16 2.56 13.85
CA HIS A 5 -7.45 2.25 12.61
C HIS A 5 -6.09 1.59 12.89
N VAL A 6 -5.81 0.57 12.09
CA VAL A 6 -4.52 -0.13 12.07
C VAL A 6 -3.92 0.09 10.70
N LEU A 7 -2.74 0.69 10.64
CA LEU A 7 -1.95 0.74 9.43
C LEU A 7 -1.09 -0.52 9.34
N VAL A 8 -1.29 -1.30 8.29
CA VAL A 8 -0.52 -2.52 8.00
C VAL A 8 0.53 -2.18 6.94
N LEU A 9 1.81 -2.36 7.25
CA LEU A 9 2.93 -2.10 6.34
C LEU A 9 3.76 -3.36 6.12
N ASP A 10 4.39 -3.46 4.95
CA ASP A 10 5.41 -4.46 4.70
C ASP A 10 6.73 -4.13 5.43
N ASN A 11 7.77 -4.91 5.17
CA ASN A 11 9.06 -4.77 5.85
C ASN A 11 10.06 -3.80 5.17
N ALA A 12 9.63 -2.95 4.23
CA ALA A 12 10.52 -1.99 3.58
C ALA A 12 11.26 -1.13 4.61
N MET A 13 12.56 -0.87 4.38
CA MET A 13 13.41 -0.17 5.34
C MET A 13 12.85 1.21 5.74
N LEU A 14 12.23 1.92 4.80
CA LEU A 14 11.59 3.22 5.03
C LEU A 14 10.36 3.15 5.96
N HIS A 15 9.71 1.99 6.10
CA HIS A 15 8.59 1.81 7.01
C HIS A 15 9.03 1.63 8.46
N LYS A 16 10.28 1.20 8.68
CA LYS A 16 10.83 0.90 10.01
C LYS A 16 11.54 2.08 10.68
N THR A 17 11.49 3.27 10.08
CA THR A 17 12.10 4.46 10.69
C THR A 17 11.30 4.92 11.90
N SER A 18 11.99 5.51 12.89
CA SER A 18 11.33 6.14 14.04
C SER A 18 10.35 7.24 13.62
N ARG A 19 10.72 8.01 12.58
CA ARG A 19 9.88 9.07 12.04
C ARG A 19 8.58 8.54 11.44
N THR A 20 8.62 7.42 10.71
CA THR A 20 7.41 6.80 10.17
C THR A 20 6.45 6.41 11.29
N ARG A 21 6.95 5.76 12.35
CA ARG A 21 6.14 5.36 13.51
C ARG A 21 5.51 6.57 14.20
N GLU A 22 6.29 7.61 14.50
CA GLU A 22 5.82 8.83 15.17
C GLU A 22 4.69 9.50 14.39
N LEU A 23 4.83 9.61 13.07
CA LEU A 23 3.81 10.20 12.20
C LEU A 23 2.49 9.42 12.26
N ILE A 24 2.55 8.09 12.28
CA ILE A 24 1.36 7.22 12.33
C ILE A 24 0.67 7.34 13.70
N GLU A 25 1.44 7.20 14.79
CA GLU A 25 0.91 7.24 16.16
C GLU A 25 0.31 8.61 16.50
N THR A 26 0.86 9.71 15.95
CA THR A 26 0.29 11.07 16.11
C THR A 26 -1.11 11.19 15.51
N THR A 27 -1.46 10.36 14.51
CA THR A 27 -2.83 10.30 13.97
C THR A 27 -3.79 9.51 14.85
N GLY A 28 -3.32 8.88 15.93
CA GLY A 28 -4.08 7.97 16.77
C GLY A 28 -4.25 6.56 16.19
N ALA A 29 -3.65 6.26 15.04
CA ALA A 29 -3.65 4.91 14.48
C ALA A 29 -2.58 4.03 15.13
N SER A 30 -2.81 2.71 15.13
CA SER A 30 -1.78 1.73 15.49
C SER A 30 -1.05 1.22 14.24
N LEU A 31 0.17 0.73 14.42
CA LEU A 31 1.03 0.23 13.34
C LEU A 31 1.28 -1.28 13.51
N LEU A 32 1.02 -2.04 12.45
CA LEU A 32 1.30 -3.48 12.36
C LEU A 32 2.20 -3.75 11.16
N PHE A 33 3.23 -4.58 11.36
CA PHE A 33 4.07 -5.05 10.26
C PHE A 33 3.68 -6.46 9.86
N LEU A 34 3.66 -6.73 8.55
CA LEU A 34 3.52 -8.08 8.03
C LEU A 34 4.72 -8.96 8.40
N PRO A 35 4.57 -10.29 8.50
CA PRO A 35 5.71 -11.19 8.61
C PRO A 35 6.62 -11.06 7.37
N PRO A 36 7.94 -11.30 7.50
CA PRO A 36 8.85 -11.27 6.36
C PRO A 36 8.39 -12.21 5.24
N TYR A 37 8.57 -11.77 3.98
CA TYR A 37 8.24 -12.56 2.79
C TYR A 37 6.79 -13.08 2.74
N SER A 38 5.84 -12.32 3.28
CA SER A 38 4.41 -12.67 3.28
C SER A 38 3.60 -11.76 2.35
N PRO A 39 3.87 -11.75 1.02
CA PRO A 39 3.12 -10.94 0.08
C PRO A 39 1.64 -11.34 0.01
N ASP A 40 1.33 -12.62 0.30
CA ASP A 40 -0.05 -13.13 0.34
C ASP A 40 -0.91 -12.46 1.42
N TYR A 41 -0.29 -11.82 2.42
CA TYR A 41 -0.98 -11.06 3.46
C TYR A 41 -1.06 -9.56 3.15
N ASN A 42 -0.62 -9.13 1.97
CA ASN A 42 -0.67 -7.74 1.53
C ASN A 42 -1.70 -7.58 0.37
N PRO A 43 -2.96 -7.20 0.66
CA PRO A 43 -4.01 -7.14 -0.36
C PRO A 43 -3.68 -6.25 -1.57
N ILE A 44 -2.87 -5.20 -1.38
CA ILE A 44 -2.47 -4.27 -2.44
C ILE A 44 -1.69 -4.96 -3.58
N GLU A 45 -1.10 -6.13 -3.33
CA GLU A 45 -0.41 -6.90 -4.38
C GLU A 45 -1.38 -7.33 -5.48
N HIS A 46 -2.63 -7.69 -5.13
CA HIS A 46 -3.66 -8.01 -6.09
C HIS A 46 -4.07 -6.78 -6.91
N ASP A 47 -4.19 -5.63 -6.25
CA ASP A 47 -4.53 -4.37 -6.90
C ASP A 47 -3.44 -3.96 -7.90
N PHE A 48 -2.17 -4.06 -7.52
CA PHE A 48 -1.05 -3.77 -8.42
C PHE A 48 -0.96 -4.76 -9.59
N ALA A 49 -1.29 -6.04 -9.39
CA ALA A 49 -1.36 -7.01 -10.48
C ALA A 49 -2.44 -6.60 -11.51
N ASN A 50 -3.60 -6.16 -11.05
CA ASN A 50 -4.67 -5.66 -11.92
C ASN A 50 -4.25 -4.39 -12.66
N ILE A 51 -3.70 -3.39 -11.97
CA ILE A 51 -3.23 -2.14 -12.60
C ILE A 51 -2.17 -2.42 -13.67
N LYS A 52 -1.21 -3.33 -13.40
CA LYS A 52 -0.20 -3.75 -14.38
C LYS A 52 -0.85 -4.39 -15.61
N ARG A 53 -1.82 -5.28 -15.39
CA ARG A 53 -2.58 -5.91 -16.48
C ARG A 53 -3.31 -4.86 -17.34
N TYR A 54 -3.98 -3.88 -16.74
CA TYR A 54 -4.63 -2.81 -17.50
C TYR A 54 -3.62 -2.04 -18.36
N ARG A 55 -2.44 -1.72 -17.80
CA ARG A 55 -1.36 -1.05 -18.53
C ARG A 55 -0.82 -1.86 -19.70
N GLU A 56 -0.71 -3.19 -19.55
CA GLU A 56 -0.28 -4.07 -20.65
C GLU A 56 -1.24 -4.02 -21.84
N TYR A 57 -2.56 -3.96 -21.59
CA TYR A 57 -3.58 -3.86 -22.65
C TYR A 57 -3.81 -2.45 -23.18
N HIS A 58 -3.38 -1.41 -22.44
CA HIS A 58 -3.59 0.01 -22.77
C HIS A 58 -2.26 0.76 -22.82
N SER A 59 -1.29 0.25 -23.58
CA SER A 59 0.09 0.76 -23.61
C SER A 59 0.25 2.23 -24.05
N GLN A 60 -0.76 2.79 -24.73
CA GLN A 60 -0.80 4.19 -25.16
C GLN A 60 -1.48 5.13 -24.16
N SER A 61 -2.16 4.58 -23.15
CA SER A 61 -2.82 5.36 -22.12
C SER A 61 -1.81 5.85 -21.09
N THR A 62 -2.09 7.02 -20.54
CA THR A 62 -1.36 7.60 -19.41
C THR A 62 -1.63 6.80 -18.13
N LEU A 63 -0.75 6.96 -17.13
CA LEU A 63 -0.94 6.31 -15.84
C LEU A 63 -2.25 6.76 -15.16
N ASP A 64 -2.61 8.04 -15.28
CA ASP A 64 -3.84 8.58 -14.70
C ASP A 64 -5.09 7.94 -15.31
N GLU A 65 -5.12 7.77 -16.64
CA GLU A 65 -6.21 7.05 -17.32
C GLU A 65 -6.29 5.59 -16.84
N ILE A 66 -5.16 4.92 -16.70
CA ILE A 66 -5.11 3.52 -16.20
C ILE A 66 -5.63 3.43 -14.75
N ILE A 67 -5.27 4.40 -13.88
CA ILE A 67 -5.74 4.44 -12.49
C ILE A 67 -7.24 4.72 -12.44
N GLN A 68 -7.75 5.63 -13.28
CA GLN A 68 -9.19 5.92 -13.37
C GLN A 68 -10.00 4.72 -13.86
N MET A 69 -9.46 3.87 -14.73
CA MET A 69 -10.14 2.65 -15.17
C MET A 69 -10.29 1.58 -14.07
N TYR A 70 -9.47 1.67 -13.03
CA TYR A 70 -9.50 0.77 -11.88
C TYR A 70 -10.43 1.26 -10.75
N THR A 71 -10.72 2.57 -10.69
CA THR A 71 -11.51 3.22 -9.61
C THR A 71 -12.98 3.33 -9.98
#